data_AF-A0A3S0AX05-F1
#
_entry.id   AF-A0A3S0AX05-F1
#
_cell.length_a   1.000
_cell.length_b   1.000
_cell.length_c   1.000
_cell.angle_alpha   90.00
_cell.angle_beta   90.00
_cell.angle_gamma   90.00
#
_symmetry.space_group_name_H-M   'P 1'
#
loop_
_entity.id
_entity.type
_entity.pdbx_description
1 polymer ?
#
loop_
_entity_poly.entity_id
_entity_poly.type
_entity_poly.pdbx_seq_one_letter_code
_entity_poly.pdbx_strand_id
1 'polypeptide(L)'
;MILTLIIGLVVFFSGVTIYIFDKKSKKWSQTIGTITKSELKENISTDSDGRAQIYYKAHLEYIYHSNGQETEIVGKQLFPYVDMLSSYRKEKVAIINKIKKGDKVKVYYNPINPSRSCLITGANYYAKYIISAGLVFMALALVIWIYELSQDMTIVLDQVIAK
;
A
#
# COMPACT_ATOMS: atom_id res chain seq x y z
N MET A 1 5.34 -1.52 26.33
CA MET A 1 5.02 -0.21 25.69
C MET A 1 5.93 0.20 24.52
N ILE A 2 7.25 0.44 24.74
CA ILE A 2 8.13 1.16 23.78
C ILE A 2 8.21 0.50 22.39
N LEU A 3 8.37 -0.83 22.33
CA LEU A 3 8.44 -1.57 21.06
C LEU A 3 7.16 -1.39 20.23
N THR A 4 5.98 -1.52 20.87
CA THR A 4 4.68 -1.33 20.22
C THR A 4 4.51 0.10 19.69
N LEU A 5 4.98 1.09 20.44
CA LEU A 5 4.95 2.49 20.02
C LEU A 5 5.83 2.71 18.78
N ILE A 6 7.06 2.18 18.77
CA ILE A 6 7.98 2.29 17.63
C ILE A 6 7.38 1.65 16.38
N ILE A 7 6.81 0.44 16.51
CA ILE A 7 6.14 -0.26 15.40
C ILE A 7 4.99 0.60 14.86
N GLY A 8 4.13 1.13 15.74
CA GLY A 8 3.03 2.00 15.35
C GLY A 8 3.51 3.24 14.60
N LEU A 9 4.59 3.88 15.07
CA LEU A 9 5.18 5.07 14.48
C LEU A 9 5.73 4.78 13.07
N VAL A 10 6.52 3.71 12.91
CA VAL A 10 7.09 3.30 11.62
C VAL A 10 5.98 2.99 10.61
N VAL A 11 4.98 2.21 11.02
CA VAL A 11 3.83 1.87 10.17
C VAL A 11 3.07 3.14 9.76
N PHE A 12 2.77 4.03 10.72
CA PHE A 12 2.09 5.30 10.45
C PHE A 12 2.86 6.17 9.45
N PHE A 13 4.15 6.44 9.69
CA PHE A 13 4.98 7.27 8.81
C PHE A 13 5.15 6.67 7.42
N SER A 14 5.25 5.34 7.31
CA SER A 14 5.28 4.67 6.00
C SER A 14 3.99 4.91 5.21
N GLY A 15 2.83 4.78 5.86
CA GLY A 15 1.52 5.04 5.26
C GLY A 15 1.34 6.49 4.82
N VAL A 16 1.76 7.44 5.66
CA VAL A 16 1.76 8.88 5.34
C VAL A 16 2.65 9.18 4.14
N THR A 17 3.84 8.58 4.09
CA THR A 17 4.78 8.73 2.98
C THR A 17 4.16 8.26 1.66
N ILE A 18 3.57 7.05 1.66
CA ILE A 18 2.86 6.51 0.49
C ILE A 18 1.70 7.42 0.08
N TYR A 19 0.93 7.94 1.04
CA TYR A 19 -0.19 8.84 0.77
C TYR A 19 0.26 10.17 0.13
N ILE A 20 1.33 10.78 0.63
CA ILE A 20 1.89 12.01 0.06
C ILE A 20 2.38 11.77 -1.37
N PHE A 21 3.07 10.66 -1.59
CA PHE A 21 3.57 10.29 -2.91
C PHE A 21 2.43 9.98 -3.89
N ASP A 22 1.37 9.30 -3.46
CA ASP A 22 0.16 9.07 -4.25
C ASP A 22 -0.56 10.39 -4.58
N LYS A 23 -0.64 11.33 -3.63
CA LYS A 23 -1.14 12.69 -3.90
C LYS A 23 -0.29 13.45 -4.92
N LYS A 24 1.04 13.32 -4.87
CA LYS A 24 1.95 13.92 -5.86
C LYS A 24 1.73 13.33 -7.26
N SER A 25 1.39 12.04 -7.35
CA SER A 25 1.11 11.39 -8.63
C SER A 25 -0.08 12.00 -9.38
N LYS A 26 -1.01 12.68 -8.70
CA LYS A 26 -2.10 13.42 -9.36
C LYS A 26 -1.61 14.55 -10.28
N LYS A 27 -0.39 15.04 -10.06
CA LYS A 27 0.24 16.10 -10.88
C LYS A 27 1.18 15.54 -11.94
N TRP A 28 1.28 14.22 -12.08
CA TRP A 28 2.11 13.61 -13.11
C TRP A 28 1.56 13.88 -14.50
N SER A 29 2.49 13.90 -15.47
CA SER A 29 2.13 14.04 -16.88
C SER A 29 1.35 12.81 -17.33
N GLN A 30 0.40 13.02 -18.24
CA GLN A 30 -0.47 11.98 -18.77
C GLN A 30 -0.21 11.75 -20.26
N THR A 31 -0.27 10.49 -20.68
CA THR A 31 -0.19 10.08 -22.08
C THR A 31 -1.17 8.93 -22.33
N ILE A 32 -1.38 8.59 -23.60
CA ILE A 32 -2.16 7.42 -23.99
C ILE A 32 -1.18 6.26 -24.18
N GLY A 33 -1.40 5.17 -23.44
CA GLY A 33 -0.68 3.92 -23.61
C GLY A 33 -1.60 2.80 -24.09
N THR A 34 -1.00 1.67 -24.47
CA THR A 34 -1.71 0.47 -24.93
C THR A 34 -1.38 -0.69 -24.01
N ILE A 35 -2.39 -1.41 -23.55
CA ILE A 35 -2.20 -2.62 -22.74
C ILE A 35 -1.65 -3.74 -23.61
N THR A 36 -0.47 -4.25 -23.28
CA THR A 36 0.16 -5.38 -23.96
C THR A 36 -0.15 -6.71 -23.27
N LYS A 37 -0.40 -6.68 -21.96
CA LYS A 37 -0.71 -7.88 -21.16
C LYS A 37 -1.73 -7.56 -20.07
N SER A 38 -2.72 -8.44 -19.91
CA SER A 38 -3.71 -8.37 -18.82
C SER A 38 -4.12 -9.78 -18.42
N GLU A 39 -3.57 -10.27 -17.32
CA GLU A 39 -3.74 -11.65 -16.85
C GLU A 39 -3.87 -11.71 -15.34
N LEU A 40 -4.57 -12.74 -14.84
CA LEU A 40 -4.63 -13.02 -13.41
C LEU A 40 -3.47 -13.94 -13.06
N LYS A 41 -2.56 -13.48 -12.21
CA LYS A 41 -1.49 -14.30 -11.68
C LYS A 41 -1.86 -14.78 -10.29
N GLU A 42 -1.81 -16.09 -10.10
CA GLU A 42 -1.98 -16.76 -8.81
C GLU A 42 -0.59 -16.99 -8.23
N ASN A 43 -0.36 -16.54 -7.00
CA ASN A 43 0.86 -16.80 -6.25
C ASN A 43 0.49 -17.68 -5.06
N ILE A 44 1.07 -18.88 -5.00
CA ILE A 44 0.88 -19.81 -3.89
C ILE A 44 2.06 -19.63 -2.94
N SER A 45 1.78 -19.28 -1.69
CA SER A 45 2.76 -19.25 -0.62
C SER A 45 2.42 -20.35 0.37
N THR A 46 3.35 -21.26 0.60
CA THR A 46 3.20 -22.33 1.58
C THR A 46 3.93 -21.90 2.85
N ASP A 47 3.20 -21.86 3.96
CA ASP A 47 3.77 -21.57 5.27
C ASP A 47 4.55 -22.78 5.82
N SER A 48 5.38 -22.57 6.84
CA SER A 48 6.19 -23.61 7.48
C SER A 48 5.37 -24.79 8.01
N ASP A 49 4.09 -24.55 8.31
CA ASP A 49 3.13 -25.56 8.79
C ASP A 49 2.45 -26.35 7.65
N GLY A 50 2.89 -26.17 6.39
CA GLY A 50 2.32 -26.82 5.21
C GLY A 50 0.98 -26.21 4.74
N ARG A 51 0.55 -25.10 5.32
CA ARG A 51 -0.66 -24.38 4.92
C ARG A 51 -0.39 -23.53 3.67
N ALA A 52 -1.06 -23.84 2.57
CA ALA A 52 -0.99 -23.05 1.34
C ALA A 52 -1.96 -21.86 1.39
N GLN A 53 -1.44 -20.65 1.20
CA GLN A 53 -2.24 -19.44 0.95
C GLN A 53 -2.09 -19.03 -0.52
N ILE A 54 -3.23 -18.84 -1.19
CA ILE A 54 -3.29 -18.38 -2.58
C ILE A 54 -3.56 -16.88 -2.59
N TYR A 55 -2.66 -16.12 -3.23
CA TYR A 55 -2.81 -14.70 -3.47
C TYR A 55 -3.03 -14.42 -4.95
N TYR A 56 -3.89 -13.46 -5.25
CA TYR A 56 -4.20 -13.07 -6.62
C TYR A 56 -3.59 -11.70 -6.91
N LYS A 57 -2.86 -11.60 -8.02
CA LYS A 57 -2.34 -10.35 -8.56
C LYS A 57 -2.87 -10.14 -9.98
N ALA A 58 -3.34 -8.92 -10.27
CA ALA A 58 -3.58 -8.52 -11.65
C ALA A 58 -2.23 -8.18 -12.29
N HIS A 59 -1.77 -9.01 -13.23
CA HIS A 59 -0.55 -8.79 -13.99
C HIS A 59 -0.89 -7.98 -15.23
N LEU A 60 -0.59 -6.69 -15.17
CA LEU A 60 -0.83 -5.74 -16.25
C LEU A 60 0.52 -5.25 -16.78
N GLU A 61 0.67 -5.25 -18.10
CA GLU A 61 1.78 -4.57 -18.78
C GLU A 61 1.21 -3.67 -19.87
N TYR A 62 1.79 -2.49 -20.01
CA TYR A 62 1.37 -1.51 -20.98
C TYR A 62 2.56 -0.75 -21.54
N ILE A 63 2.46 -0.35 -22.80
CA ILE A 63 3.46 0.47 -23.48
C ILE A 63 2.96 1.90 -23.60
N TYR A 64 3.86 2.86 -23.47
CA TYR A 64 3.55 4.28 -23.64
C TYR A 64 4.80 5.04 -24.07
N HIS A 65 4.59 6.23 -24.63
CA HIS A 65 5.65 7.18 -24.95
C HIS A 65 5.59 8.36 -23.99
N SER A 66 6.74 8.70 -23.40
CA SER A 66 6.86 9.92 -22.61
C SER A 66 7.01 11.13 -23.54
N ASN A 67 6.51 12.29 -23.12
CA ASN A 67 6.56 13.49 -23.95
C ASN A 67 8.01 13.85 -24.30
N GLY A 68 8.35 13.81 -25.60
CA GLY A 68 9.71 14.07 -26.09
C GLY A 68 10.64 12.84 -26.18
N GLN A 69 10.15 11.63 -25.88
CA GLN A 69 10.89 10.39 -26.16
C GLN A 69 10.19 9.54 -27.22
N GLU A 70 10.95 9.16 -28.24
CA GLU A 70 10.48 8.23 -29.28
C GLU A 70 10.48 6.78 -28.80
N THR A 71 11.29 6.46 -27.79
CA THR A 71 11.37 5.10 -27.25
C THR A 71 10.13 4.70 -26.45
N GLU A 72 9.61 3.52 -26.75
CA GLU A 72 8.55 2.88 -25.98
C GLU A 72 9.03 2.52 -24.57
N ILE A 73 8.23 2.86 -23.57
CA ILE A 73 8.47 2.50 -22.18
C ILE A 73 7.41 1.48 -21.74
N VAL A 74 7.87 0.40 -21.09
CA VAL A 74 6.98 -0.63 -20.53
C VAL A 74 6.68 -0.30 -19.07
N GLY A 75 5.41 -0.02 -18.77
CA GLY A 75 4.90 0.13 -17.41
C GLY A 75 4.17 -1.13 -16.95
N LYS A 76 4.24 -1.39 -15.63
CA LYS A 76 3.63 -2.58 -15.00
C LYS A 76 2.78 -2.28 -13.78
N GLN A 77 2.76 -1.01 -13.35
CA GLN A 77 2.17 -0.63 -12.08
C GLN A 77 0.75 -0.14 -12.28
N LEU A 78 -0.17 -0.64 -11.46
CA LEU A 78 -1.54 -0.11 -11.44
C LEU A 78 -1.59 1.21 -10.66
N PHE A 79 -0.90 1.24 -9.52
CA PHE A 79 -0.77 2.39 -8.63
C PHE A 79 0.70 2.82 -8.53
N PRO A 80 0.99 4.09 -8.26
CA PRO A 80 2.34 4.67 -8.40
C PRO A 80 3.43 4.12 -7.48
N TYR A 81 3.06 3.41 -6.40
CA TYR A 81 4.00 2.97 -5.36
C TYR A 81 3.70 1.60 -4.75
N VAL A 82 2.44 1.15 -4.73
CA VAL A 82 2.07 -0.11 -4.10
C VAL A 82 1.08 -0.86 -4.97
N ASP A 83 1.48 -2.05 -5.42
CA ASP A 83 0.56 -2.99 -6.04
C ASP A 83 -0.24 -3.73 -4.96
N MET A 84 -1.55 -3.79 -5.17
CA MET A 84 -2.44 -4.46 -4.23
C MET A 84 -2.35 -5.98 -4.42
N LEU A 85 -1.61 -6.65 -3.55
CA LEU A 85 -1.74 -8.08 -3.30
C LEU A 85 -2.98 -8.31 -2.44
N SER A 86 -3.84 -9.24 -2.84
CA SER A 86 -5.05 -9.54 -2.08
C SER A 86 -5.49 -10.98 -2.30
N SER A 87 -6.04 -11.58 -1.25
CA SER A 87 -6.75 -12.85 -1.29
C SER A 87 -8.09 -12.75 -2.04
N TYR A 88 -8.60 -11.53 -2.26
CA TYR A 88 -9.88 -11.29 -2.93
C TYR A 88 -9.77 -11.37 -4.46
N ARG A 89 -9.84 -12.60 -4.99
CA ARG A 89 -9.85 -12.92 -6.43
C ARG A 89 -10.83 -12.04 -7.23
N LYS A 90 -12.03 -11.81 -6.69
CA LYS A 90 -13.13 -11.11 -7.38
C LYS A 90 -12.76 -9.70 -7.83
N GLU A 91 -12.03 -8.95 -7.01
CA GLU A 91 -11.58 -7.60 -7.35
C GLU A 91 -10.56 -7.60 -8.49
N LYS A 92 -9.61 -8.55 -8.45
CA LYS A 92 -8.57 -8.68 -9.49
C LYS A 92 -9.16 -9.11 -10.82
N VAL A 93 -10.10 -10.06 -10.80
CA VAL A 93 -10.86 -10.48 -11.97
C VAL A 93 -11.67 -9.32 -12.54
N ALA A 94 -12.30 -8.49 -11.70
CA ALA A 94 -13.04 -7.32 -12.17
C ALA A 94 -12.13 -6.31 -12.90
N ILE A 95 -10.89 -6.12 -12.45
CA ILE A 95 -9.90 -5.26 -13.13
C ILE A 95 -9.55 -5.83 -14.50
N ILE A 96 -9.17 -7.11 -14.57
CA ILE A 96 -8.75 -7.78 -15.83
C ILE A 96 -9.91 -7.88 -16.82
N ASN A 97 -11.14 -8.05 -16.34
CA ASN A 97 -12.33 -8.07 -17.21
C ASN A 97 -12.62 -6.69 -17.82
N LYS A 98 -12.27 -5.61 -17.11
CA LYS A 98 -12.45 -4.23 -17.59
C LYS A 98 -11.33 -3.75 -18.49
N ILE A 99 -10.10 -4.21 -18.26
CA ILE A 99 -8.89 -3.77 -18.97
C ILE A 99 -8.32 -4.97 -19.70
N LYS A 100 -8.50 -5.02 -21.01
CA LYS A 100 -8.05 -6.10 -21.88
C LYS A 100 -6.81 -5.71 -22.68
N LYS A 101 -6.10 -6.72 -23.18
CA LYS A 101 -5.01 -6.52 -24.13
C LYS A 101 -5.52 -5.74 -25.35
N GLY A 102 -4.78 -4.72 -25.76
CA GLY A 102 -5.12 -3.82 -26.87
C GLY A 102 -5.90 -2.57 -26.46
N ASP A 103 -6.40 -2.51 -25.22
CA ASP A 103 -7.13 -1.32 -24.75
C ASP A 103 -6.19 -0.12 -24.67
N LYS A 104 -6.70 1.04 -25.10
CA LYS A 104 -6.04 2.34 -24.89
C LYS A 104 -6.39 2.87 -23.52
N VAL A 105 -5.38 3.07 -22.69
CA VAL A 105 -5.54 3.54 -21.31
C VAL A 105 -4.76 4.82 -21.09
N LYS A 106 -5.25 5.64 -20.15
CA LYS A 106 -4.51 6.81 -19.70
C LYS A 106 -3.39 6.34 -18.76
N VAL A 107 -2.16 6.66 -19.14
CA VAL A 107 -0.96 6.37 -18.35
C VAL A 107 -0.45 7.67 -17.74
N TYR A 108 -0.24 7.66 -16.43
CA TYR A 108 0.39 8.75 -15.70
C TYR A 108 1.85 8.40 -15.46
N TYR A 109 2.78 9.24 -15.89
CA TYR A 109 4.22 9.01 -15.72
C TYR A 109 4.88 10.19 -15.01
N ASN A 110 5.90 9.89 -14.21
CA ASN A 110 6.63 10.92 -13.50
C ASN A 110 7.50 11.72 -14.49
N PRO A 111 7.32 13.05 -14.62
CA PRO A 111 8.09 13.86 -15.56
C PRO A 111 9.59 13.90 -15.25
N ILE A 112 9.98 13.69 -13.99
CA ILE A 112 11.39 13.64 -13.57
C ILE A 112 11.99 12.25 -13.85
N ASN A 113 11.18 11.19 -13.81
CA ASN A 113 11.62 9.82 -14.09
C ASN A 113 10.54 9.08 -14.90
N PRO A 114 10.59 9.17 -16.24
CA PRO A 114 9.57 8.61 -17.12
C PRO A 114 9.36 7.09 -16.99
N SER A 115 10.35 6.34 -16.50
CA SER A 115 10.25 4.90 -16.23
C SER A 115 9.30 4.56 -15.09
N ARG A 116 8.96 5.54 -14.24
CA ARG A 116 7.92 5.37 -13.22
C ARG A 116 6.59 5.84 -13.77
N SER A 117 5.67 4.91 -13.97
CA SER A 117 4.30 5.18 -14.41
C SER A 117 3.27 4.37 -13.64
N CYS A 118 2.01 4.77 -13.75
CA CYS A 118 0.86 4.07 -13.21
C CYS A 118 -0.40 4.37 -14.01
N LEU A 119 -1.44 3.56 -13.85
CA LEU A 119 -2.74 3.76 -14.50
C LEU A 119 -3.74 4.51 -13.61
N ILE A 120 -3.58 4.43 -12.29
CA ILE A 120 -4.47 5.03 -11.30
C ILE A 120 -3.66 5.89 -10.34
N THR A 121 -4.04 7.16 -10.21
CA THR A 121 -3.40 8.13 -9.31
C THR A 121 -4.35 8.55 -8.19
N GLY A 122 -3.83 8.65 -6.96
CA GLY A 122 -4.53 9.37 -5.90
C GLY A 122 -5.78 8.71 -5.33
N ALA A 123 -5.96 7.42 -5.61
CA ALA A 123 -7.05 6.58 -5.14
C ALA A 123 -6.51 5.35 -4.39
N ASN A 124 -5.30 5.42 -3.84
CA ASN A 124 -4.71 4.29 -3.14
C ASN A 124 -5.29 4.15 -1.72
N TYR A 125 -6.37 3.37 -1.58
CA TYR A 125 -6.97 3.04 -0.28
C TYR A 125 -6.00 2.30 0.66
N TYR A 126 -5.00 1.62 0.12
CA TYR A 126 -4.00 0.89 0.91
C TYR A 126 -3.21 1.82 1.84
N ALA A 127 -2.90 3.04 1.38
CA ALA A 127 -2.24 4.04 2.21
C ALA A 127 -3.09 4.39 3.45
N LYS A 128 -4.42 4.50 3.29
CA LYS A 128 -5.34 4.75 4.41
C LYS A 128 -5.37 3.58 5.39
N TYR A 129 -5.38 2.34 4.89
CA TYR A 129 -5.35 1.16 5.76
C TYR A 129 -4.05 1.09 6.58
N ILE A 130 -2.89 1.35 5.98
CA ILE A 130 -1.60 1.39 6.70
C ILE A 130 -1.63 2.48 7.78
N ILE A 131 -2.11 3.69 7.45
CA ILE A 131 -2.22 4.78 8.41
C ILE A 131 -3.13 4.37 9.59
N SER A 132 -4.29 3.77 9.30
CA SER A 132 -5.21 3.30 10.35
C SER A 132 -4.59 2.21 11.23
N ALA A 133 -3.83 1.28 10.66
CA ALA A 133 -3.13 0.25 11.42
C ALA A 133 -2.09 0.87 12.36
N GLY A 134 -1.31 1.85 11.88
CA GLY A 134 -0.35 2.58 12.72
C GLY A 134 -1.01 3.28 13.91
N LEU A 135 -2.16 3.93 13.69
CA LEU A 135 -2.94 4.56 14.76
C LEU A 135 -3.44 3.55 15.80
N VAL A 136 -3.87 2.36 15.38
CA VAL A 136 -4.29 1.29 16.30
C VAL A 136 -3.13 0.84 17.18
N PHE A 137 -1.93 0.61 16.63
CA PHE A 137 -0.75 0.24 17.42
C PHE A 137 -0.36 1.34 18.42
N MET A 138 -0.45 2.61 18.03
CA MET A 138 -0.20 3.72 18.93
C MET A 138 -1.23 3.79 20.06
N ALA A 139 -2.51 3.60 19.76
CA ALA A 139 -3.57 3.56 20.77
C ALA A 139 -3.36 2.41 21.77
N LEU A 140 -2.98 1.22 21.29
CA LEU A 140 -2.64 0.09 22.16
C LEU A 140 -1.44 0.39 23.05
N ALA A 141 -0.40 1.04 22.52
CA ALA A 141 0.75 1.45 23.31
C ALA A 141 0.36 2.43 24.43
N LEU A 142 -0.56 3.37 24.17
CA LEU A 142 -1.11 4.29 25.17
C LEU A 142 -1.91 3.57 26.25
N VAL A 143 -2.75 2.60 25.89
CA VAL A 143 -3.53 1.81 26.86
C VAL A 143 -2.60 1.03 27.80
N ILE A 144 -1.57 0.38 27.23
CA ILE A 144 -0.56 -0.34 28.02
C ILE A 144 0.15 0.62 28.99
N TRP A 145 0.53 1.80 28.51
CA TRP A 145 1.18 2.82 29.34
C TRP A 145 0.29 3.31 30.50
N ILE A 146 -0.99 3.58 30.23
CA ILE A 146 -1.94 4.02 31.27
C ILE A 146 -2.13 2.92 32.32
N TYR A 147 -2.17 1.66 31.89
CA TYR A 147 -2.28 0.53 32.82
C TYR A 147 -1.03 0.40 33.71
N GLU A 148 0.17 0.49 33.13
CA GLU A 148 1.43 0.51 33.86
C GLU A 148 1.45 1.66 34.89
N LEU A 149 1.08 2.87 34.47
CA LEU A 149 1.01 4.06 35.34
C LEU A 149 -0.01 3.90 36.48
N SER A 150 -1.16 3.28 36.21
CA SER A 150 -2.17 3.02 37.23
C SER A 150 -1.68 2.03 38.29
N GLN A 151 -0.93 1.00 37.90
CA GLN A 151 -0.35 0.01 38.81
C GLN A 151 0.72 0.66 39.71
N ASP A 152 1.61 1.47 39.11
CA ASP A 152 2.64 2.19 39.86
C ASP A 152 2.01 3.12 40.91
N MET A 153 0.93 3.82 40.55
CA MET A 153 0.20 4.69 41.48
C MET A 153 -0.42 3.92 42.65
N THR A 154 -1.02 2.74 42.39
CA THR A 154 -1.59 1.90 43.46
C THR A 154 -0.53 1.43 44.45
N ILE A 155 0.67 1.05 43.97
CA ILE A 155 1.77 0.62 44.83
C ILE A 155 2.24 1.77 45.74
N VAL A 156 2.35 2.99 45.20
CA VAL A 156 2.72 4.18 45.99
C VAL A 156 1.66 4.50 47.05
N LEU A 157 0.37 4.39 46.70
CA LEU A 157 -0.74 4.58 47.64
C LEU A 157 -0.71 3.56 48.79
N ASP A 158 -0.48 2.28 48.49
CA ASP A 158 -0.39 1.22 49.49
C ASP A 158 0.75 1.47 50.50
N GLN A 159 1.91 1.98 50.03
CA GLN A 159 3.03 2.36 50.90
C GLN A 159 2.70 3.52 51.86
N VAL A 160 1.82 4.44 51.44
CA VAL A 160 1.40 5.57 52.27
C VAL A 160 0.36 5.16 53.31
N ILE A 161 -0.55 4.23 52.95
CA ILE A 161 -1.66 3.77 53.80
C ILE A 161 -1.21 2.71 54.81
N ALA A 162 -0.17 1.92 54.52
CA ALA A 162 0.35 0.87 55.40
C ALA A 162 1.09 1.40 56.67
N LYS A 163 0.71 2.57 57.17
CA LYS A 163 1.26 3.24 58.35
C LYS A 163 0.19 3.38 59.43
#